data_AF-A0AA97I7X3-F1
#
_entry.id   AF-A0AA97I7X3-F1
#
_cell.length_a   1.000
_cell.length_b   1.000
_cell.length_c   1.000
_cell.angle_alpha   90.00
_cell.angle_beta   90.00
_cell.angle_gamma   90.00
#
_symmetry.space_group_name_H-M   'P 1'
#
loop_
_entity.id
_entity.type
_entity.pdbx_description
1 polymer ?
#
loop_
_entity_poly.entity_id
_entity_poly.type
_entity_poly.pdbx_seq_one_letter_code
_entity_poly.pdbx_strand_id
1 'polypeptide(L)' 'MNMTASGGRKTSLRARIREAGGFYQWFNTTLIRLAGPAQLGEGRGTPCHRCGADKADHVLVDGELHCPSA' A
#
# COMPACT_ATOMS: atom_id res chain seq x y z
N MET A 1 32.17 -10.58 19.06
CA MET A 1 31.18 -11.11 20.03
C MET A 1 30.11 -11.86 19.24
N ASN A 2 30.19 -13.19 19.22
CA ASN A 2 29.23 -14.08 18.55
C ASN A 2 28.17 -14.52 19.55
N MET A 3 26.89 -14.35 19.20
CA MET A 3 25.75 -14.83 19.99
C MET A 3 25.08 -15.96 19.22
N THR A 4 25.35 -17.19 19.64
CA THR A 4 24.70 -18.40 19.14
C THR A 4 23.40 -18.62 19.91
N ALA A 5 22.25 -18.45 19.26
CA ALA A 5 20.95 -18.83 19.80
C ALA A 5 20.40 -20.01 18.98
N SER A 6 20.33 -21.18 19.63
CA SER A 6 19.76 -22.41 19.11
C SER A 6 18.23 -22.33 19.18
N GLY A 7 17.57 -22.39 18.03
CA GLY A 7 16.11 -22.36 17.89
C GLY A 7 15.72 -22.64 16.44
N GLY A 8 15.58 -23.93 16.10
CA GLY A 8 15.11 -24.45 14.81
C GLY A 8 15.37 -23.60 13.56
N ARG A 9 16.62 -23.54 13.07
CA ARG A 9 17.11 -22.93 11.80
C ARG A 9 16.27 -21.80 11.15
N LYS A 10 15.67 -20.89 11.92
CA LYS A 10 15.10 -19.66 11.36
C LYS A 10 16.24 -18.68 11.19
N THR A 11 16.42 -18.16 9.98
CA THR A 11 17.36 -17.06 9.68
C THR A 11 17.23 -15.96 10.73
N SER A 12 18.37 -15.46 11.22
CA SER A 12 18.37 -14.43 12.27
C SER A 12 17.59 -13.19 11.83
N LEU A 13 17.00 -12.47 12.78
CA LEU A 13 16.24 -11.25 12.50
C LEU A 13 17.07 -10.25 11.66
N ARG A 14 18.35 -10.08 12.02
CA ARG A 14 19.25 -9.17 11.30
C ARG A 14 19.52 -9.61 9.86
N ALA A 15 19.62 -10.92 9.59
CA ALA A 15 19.75 -11.44 8.24
C ALA A 15 18.50 -11.15 7.41
N ARG A 16 17.32 -11.42 7.97
CA ARG A 16 16.03 -11.17 7.32
C ARG A 16 15.81 -9.70 6.97
N ILE A 17 16.21 -8.79 7.87
CA ILE A 17 16.13 -7.33 7.63
C ILE A 17 17.05 -6.92 6.47
N ARG A 18 18.27 -7.49 6.42
CA ARG A 18 19.22 -7.21 5.34
C ARG A 18 18.73 -7.74 3.99
N GLU A 19 18.22 -8.97 3.96
CA GLU A 19 17.65 -9.59 2.75
C GLU A 19 16.47 -8.81 2.20
N ALA A 20 15.66 -8.19 3.07
CA ALA A 20 14.54 -7.34 2.69
C ALA A 20 14.93 -5.92 2.25
N GLY A 21 16.22 -5.56 2.22
CA GLY A 21 16.66 -4.22 1.83
C GLY A 21 16.53 -3.14 2.92
N GLY A 22 16.33 -3.53 4.18
CA GLY A 22 16.29 -2.61 5.33
C GLY A 22 15.13 -2.84 6.29
N PHE A 23 15.17 -2.16 7.44
CA PHE A 23 14.20 -2.37 8.51
C PHE A 23 12.77 -2.00 8.08
N TYR A 24 12.61 -0.85 7.43
CA TYR A 24 11.30 -0.38 6.99
C TYR A 24 10.62 -1.36 6.02
N GLN A 25 11.35 -1.86 5.02
CA GLN A 25 10.79 -2.83 4.06
C GLN A 25 10.45 -4.17 4.71
N TRP A 26 11.31 -4.69 5.58
CA TRP A 26 11.04 -5.91 6.34
C TRP A 26 9.77 -5.76 7.20
N PHE A 27 9.65 -4.62 7.90
CA PHE A 27 8.52 -4.34 8.77
C PHE A 27 7.23 -4.17 7.97
N ASN A 28 7.24 -3.36 6.91
CA ASN A 28 6.07 -3.14 6.06
C ASN A 28 5.57 -4.44 5.41
N THR A 29 6.50 -5.27 4.90
CA THR A 29 6.16 -6.58 4.32
C THR A 29 5.57 -7.52 5.37
N THR A 30 6.12 -7.51 6.58
CA THR A 30 5.60 -8.34 7.68
C THR A 30 4.21 -7.89 8.12
N LEU A 31 3.98 -6.58 8.21
CA LEU A 31 2.66 -6.01 8.51
C LEU A 31 1.61 -6.40 7.46
N ILE A 32 1.91 -6.25 6.17
CA ILE A 32 0.99 -6.63 5.07
C ILE A 32 0.66 -8.13 5.12
N ARG A 33 1.63 -8.98 5.45
CA ARG A 33 1.39 -10.43 5.60
C ARG A 33 0.46 -10.77 6.76
N LEU A 34 0.51 -9.99 7.84
CA LEU A 34 -0.29 -10.23 9.05
C LEU A 34 -1.68 -9.61 8.96
N ALA A 35 -1.77 -8.36 8.51
CA ALA A 35 -3.00 -7.59 8.44
C ALA A 35 -3.76 -7.80 7.12
N GLY A 36 -3.11 -8.36 6.10
CA GLY A 36 -3.61 -8.37 4.73
C GLY A 36 -3.23 -7.09 3.97
N PRO A 37 -3.51 -7.04 2.65
CA PRO A 37 -3.36 -5.82 1.88
C PRO A 37 -4.28 -4.72 2.40
N ALA A 38 -3.92 -3.46 2.19
CA ALA A 38 -4.75 -2.34 2.57
C ALA A 38 -6.14 -2.46 1.93
N GLN A 39 -7.18 -2.48 2.76
CA GLN A 39 -8.55 -2.46 2.28
C GLN A 39 -8.90 -1.02 1.90
N LEU A 40 -8.95 -0.75 0.59
CA LEU A 40 -9.61 0.44 0.07
C LEU A 40 -11.10 0.17 0.17
N GLY A 41 -11.76 0.70 1.20
CA GLY A 41 -13.22 0.67 1.25
C GLY A 41 -13.79 1.46 0.07
N GLU A 42 -15.03 1.14 -0.34
CA GLU A 42 -15.84 1.99 -1.21
C GLU A 42 -16.19 3.29 -0.45
N GLY A 43 -15.19 4.14 -0.24
CA GLY A 43 -15.39 5.49 0.24
C GLY A 43 -16.15 6.30 -0.81
N ARG A 44 -16.84 7.36 -0.38
CA ARG A 44 -17.27 8.40 -1.33
C ARG A 44 -16.02 8.86 -2.07
N GLY A 45 -16.03 8.79 -3.40
CA GLY A 45 -14.93 9.25 -4.20
C GLY A 45 -14.72 10.75 -3.99
N THR A 46 -13.56 11.22 -4.44
CA THR A 46 -13.23 12.63 -4.28
C THR A 46 -14.18 13.45 -5.16
N PRO A 47 -14.96 14.39 -4.59
CA PRO A 47 -15.87 15.20 -5.38
C PRO A 47 -15.10 16.14 -6.30
N CYS A 48 -15.66 16.41 -7.48
CA CYS A 48 -15.11 17.38 -8.40
C CYS A 48 -15.33 18.82 -7.90
N HIS A 49 -14.27 19.62 -7.88
CA HIS A 49 -14.34 21.03 -7.47
C HIS A 49 -15.21 21.91 -8.40
N ARG A 50 -15.47 21.46 -9.64
CA ARG A 50 -16.25 22.23 -10.63
C ARG A 50 -17.74 21.89 -10.60
N CYS A 51 -18.11 20.61 -10.67
CA CYS A 51 -19.50 20.17 -10.78
C CYS A 51 -20.05 19.46 -9.53
N GLY A 52 -19.21 19.13 -8.55
CA GLY A 52 -19.62 18.43 -7.33
C GLY A 52 -19.89 16.94 -7.47
N ALA A 53 -19.98 16.40 -8.70
CA ALA A 53 -20.10 14.96 -8.95
C ALA A 53 -18.84 14.19 -8.52
N ASP A 54 -18.95 12.88 -8.34
CA ASP A 54 -17.79 12.04 -8.05
C ASP A 54 -16.80 12.12 -9.24
N LYS A 55 -15.49 12.19 -8.96
CA LYS A 55 -14.47 12.12 -10.01
C LYS A 55 -14.55 10.80 -10.80
N ALA A 56 -15.05 9.73 -10.19
CA ALA A 56 -15.30 8.46 -10.88
C ALA A 56 -16.34 8.57 -12.01
N ASP A 57 -17.26 9.54 -11.94
CA ASP A 57 -18.31 9.75 -12.94
C ASP A 57 -17.86 10.63 -14.13
N HIS A 58 -16.61 11.10 -14.13
CA HIS A 58 -16.09 11.98 -15.20
C HIS A 58 -15.72 11.21 -16.46
N VAL A 59 -15.96 11.84 -17.61
CA VAL A 59 -15.67 11.26 -18.93
C VAL A 59 -14.29 11.69 -19.41
N LEU A 60 -13.49 10.73 -19.91
CA LEU A 60 -12.21 11.02 -20.54
C LEU A 60 -12.42 11.54 -21.96
N VAL A 61 -11.99 12.77 -22.24
CA VAL A 61 -11.98 13.41 -23.56
C VAL A 61 -10.57 13.94 -23.81
N ASP A 62 -9.94 13.53 -24.91
CA ASP A 62 -8.57 13.93 -25.27
C ASP A 62 -7.51 13.72 -24.16
N GLY A 63 -7.72 12.72 -23.30
CA GLY A 63 -6.83 12.40 -22.18
C GLY A 63 -7.08 13.23 -20.91
N GLU A 64 -8.07 14.11 -20.91
CA GLU A 64 -8.48 14.90 -19.76
C GLU A 64 -9.84 14.45 -19.23
N LEU A 65 -10.05 14.56 -17.91
CA LEU A 65 -11.34 14.24 -17.28
C LEU A 65 -12.27 15.46 -17.36
N HIS A 66 -13.34 15.33 -18.13
CA HIS A 66 -14.40 16.33 -18.23
C HIS A 66 -15.57 15.99 -17.31
N CYS A 67 -16.23 17.04 -16.80
CA CYS A 67 -17.45 16.88 -16.00
C CYS A 67 -18.47 16.03 -16.78
N PRO A 68 -19.17 15.09 -16.12
CA PRO A 68 -20.29 14.42 -16.75
C PRO A 68 -21.28 15.51 -17.18
N SER A 69 -21.57 15.58 -18.47
CA SER A 69 -22.53 16.53 -19.03
C SER A 69 -23.82 16.46 -18.22
N ALA A 70 -24.34 17.60 -17.78
CA ALA A 70 -25.67 17.68 -17.20
C ALA A 70 -26.75 17.32 -18.23
#